data_AF-D8JQT4-F1
#
_entry.id   AF-D8JQT4-F1
#
_cell.length_a   1.000
_cell.length_b   1.000
_cell.length_c   1.000
_cell.angle_alpha   90.00
_cell.angle_beta   90.00
_cell.angle_gamma   90.00
#
_symmetry.space_group_name_H-M   'P 1'
#
loop_
_entity.id
_entity.type
_entity.pdbx_description
1 polymer ?
#
loop_
_entity_poly.entity_id
_entity_poly.type
_entity_poly.pdbx_seq_one_letter_code
_entity_poly.pdbx_strand_id
1 'polypeptide(L)' 'MTAEIVNLNKVRKARERANRERDAQENRIKYGQTKPERNLFEARTRKWQGDLDASRRQSDDDDDTGPSNAS' A
#
# COMPACT_ATOMS: atom_id res chain seq x y z
N MET A 1 28.21 -35.48 -11.18
CA MET A 1 27.31 -34.46 -10.61
C MET A 1 28.07 -33.78 -9.49
N THR A 2 28.40 -32.50 -9.63
CA THR A 2 29.23 -31.75 -8.68
C THR A 2 28.35 -31.07 -7.65
N ALA A 3 28.51 -31.40 -6.37
CA ALA A 3 27.79 -30.74 -5.28
C ALA A 3 28.29 -29.30 -5.14
N GLU A 4 27.38 -28.34 -5.28
CA GLU A 4 27.69 -26.92 -5.14
C GLU A 4 27.79 -26.59 -3.64
N ILE A 5 28.99 -26.24 -3.17
CA ILE A 5 29.21 -25.93 -1.75
C ILE A 5 28.66 -24.52 -1.48
N VAL A 6 27.42 -24.45 -0.99
CA VAL A 6 26.74 -23.19 -0.75
C VAL A 6 27.20 -22.59 0.59
N ASN A 7 27.70 -21.36 0.55
CA ASN A 7 28.10 -20.65 1.76
C ASN A 7 26.89 -20.02 2.45
N LEU A 8 26.45 -20.62 3.56
CA LEU A 8 25.30 -20.19 4.35
C LEU A 8 25.42 -18.76 4.88
N ASN A 9 26.63 -18.27 5.16
CA ASN A 9 26.85 -16.88 5.58
C ASN A 9 26.55 -15.89 4.45
N LYS A 10 26.90 -16.24 3.21
CA LYS A 10 26.56 -15.40 2.03
C LYS A 10 25.06 -15.35 1.83
N VAL A 11 24.37 -16.49 1.97
CA VAL A 11 22.91 -16.58 1.87
C VAL A 11 22.22 -15.73 2.95
N ARG A 12 22.65 -15.83 4.21
CA ARG A 12 22.13 -14.99 5.30
C ARG A 12 22.31 -13.50 5.01
N LYS A 13 23.52 -13.09 4.61
CA LYS A 13 23.81 -11.68 4.28
C LYS A 13 22.99 -11.17 3.10
N ALA A 14 22.76 -12.01 2.09
CA ALA A 14 21.90 -11.68 0.96
C ALA A 14 20.45 -11.43 1.41
N ARG A 15 19.90 -12.32 2.26
CA ARG A 15 18.56 -12.16 2.84
C ARG A 15 18.44 -10.87 3.68
N GLU A 16 19.42 -10.59 4.53
CA GLU A 16 19.44 -9.38 5.35
C GLU A 16 19.52 -8.10 4.52
N ARG A 17 20.27 -8.12 3.41
CA ARG A 17 20.32 -6.98 2.48
C ARG A 17 18.98 -6.78 1.79
N ALA A 18 18.35 -7.85 1.30
CA ALA A 18 17.03 -7.77 0.67
C ALA A 18 15.96 -7.24 1.64
N ASN A 19 15.97 -7.69 2.90
CA ASN A 19 15.04 -7.18 3.91
C ASN A 19 15.26 -5.68 4.17
N ARG A 20 16.51 -5.23 4.35
CA ARG A 20 16.82 -3.81 4.52
C ARG A 20 16.38 -2.96 3.32
N GLU A 21 16.50 -3.47 2.10
CA GLU A 21 16.05 -2.76 0.91
C GLU A 21 14.52 -2.62 0.86
N ARG A 22 13.79 -3.66 1.26
CA ARG A 22 12.32 -3.61 1.39
C ARG A 22 11.89 -2.59 2.45
N ASP A 23 12.50 -2.63 3.62
CA ASP A 23 12.22 -1.68 4.70
C ASP A 23 12.52 -0.23 4.24
N ALA A 24 13.62 -0.04 3.51
CA ALA A 24 13.99 1.26 2.95
C ALA A 24 13.02 1.74 1.84
N GLN A 25 12.41 0.84 1.08
CA GLN A 25 11.36 1.21 0.12
C GLN A 25 10.08 1.61 0.86
N GLU A 26 9.66 0.84 1.85
CA GLU A 26 8.49 1.19 2.68
C GLU A 26 8.69 2.54 3.37
N ASN A 27 9.88 2.78 3.93
CA ASN A 27 10.19 4.05 4.58
C ASN A 27 10.27 5.22 3.58
N ARG A 28 10.73 5.00 2.34
CA ARG A 28 10.66 6.03 1.29
C ARG A 28 9.22 6.39 0.94
N ILE A 29 8.31 5.41 0.91
CA ILE A 29 6.90 5.67 0.64
C ILE A 29 6.24 6.38 1.84
N LYS A 30 6.50 5.89 3.06
CA LYS A 30 5.89 6.40 4.31
C LYS A 30 6.44 7.76 4.74
N TYR A 31 7.75 7.96 4.61
CA TYR A 31 8.49 9.11 5.17
C TYR A 31 9.28 9.92 4.14
N GLY A 32 9.37 9.48 2.88
CA GLY A 32 10.07 10.21 1.83
C GLY A 32 9.27 11.35 1.20
N GLN A 33 7.98 11.49 1.55
CA GLN A 33 7.19 12.65 1.19
C GLN A 33 7.37 13.75 2.22
N THR A 34 7.64 14.96 1.75
CA THR A 34 7.70 16.11 2.64
C THR A 34 6.29 16.47 3.13
N LYS A 35 6.17 17.05 4.34
CA LYS A 35 4.88 17.53 4.88
C LYS A 35 4.05 18.37 3.88
N PRO A 36 4.63 19.36 3.16
CA PRO A 36 3.83 20.15 2.21
C PRO A 36 3.32 19.33 1.03
N GLU A 37 4.09 18.38 0.50
CA GLU A 37 3.68 17.52 -0.62
C GLU A 37 2.53 16.59 -0.22
N ARG A 38 2.62 15.98 0.96
CA ARG A 38 1.54 15.14 1.51
C ARG A 38 0.25 15.94 1.69
N ASN A 39 0.33 17.13 2.28
CA ASN A 39 -0.84 18.00 2.46
C ASN A 39 -1.46 18.40 1.12
N LEU A 40 -0.65 18.68 0.10
CA LEU A 40 -1.13 19.00 -1.25
C LEU A 40 -1.86 17.80 -1.86
N PHE A 41 -1.30 16.60 -1.71
CA PHE A 41 -1.93 15.36 -2.17
C PHE A 41 -3.27 15.13 -1.46
N GLU A 42 -3.31 15.22 -0.13
CA GLU A 42 -4.55 15.09 0.66
C GLU A 42 -5.61 16.13 0.29
N ALA A 43 -5.21 17.38 0.04
CA ALA A 43 -6.13 18.42 -0.40
C ALA A 43 -6.72 18.10 -1.78
N ARG A 44 -5.90 17.59 -2.71
CA ARG A 44 -6.36 17.13 -4.03
C ARG A 44 -7.30 15.94 -3.94
N THR A 45 -6.97 14.93 -3.14
CA THR A 45 -7.83 13.74 -2.96
C THR A 45 -9.15 14.12 -2.31
N ARG A 46 -9.15 14.99 -1.30
CA ARG A 46 -10.39 15.49 -0.70
C ARG A 46 -11.26 16.24 -1.69
N LYS A 47 -10.67 17.09 -2.54
CA LYS A 47 -11.42 17.77 -3.61
C LYS A 47 -12.05 16.75 -4.55
N TRP A 48 -11.27 15.78 -5.02
CA TRP A 48 -11.79 14.75 -5.92
C TRP A 48 -12.88 13.89 -5.28
N GLN A 49 -12.75 13.55 -4.01
CA GLN A 49 -13.80 12.85 -3.26
C GLN A 49 -15.06 13.71 -3.17
N GLY A 50 -14.95 14.99 -2.82
CA GLY A 50 -16.09 15.91 -2.79
C GLY A 50 -16.74 16.07 -4.16
N ASP A 51 -15.95 16.16 -5.24
CA ASP A 51 -16.45 16.24 -6.62
C ASP A 51 -17.18 14.94 -7.01
N LEU A 52 -16.67 13.77 -6.61
CA LEU A 52 -17.30 12.47 -6.83
C LEU A 52 -18.60 12.33 -6.02
N ASP A 53 -18.58 12.71 -4.75
CA ASP A 53 -19.74 12.65 -3.86
C ASP A 53 -20.85 13.59 -4.34
N ALA A 54 -20.51 14.81 -4.77
CA ALA A 54 -21.46 15.76 -5.36
C ALA A 54 -22.02 15.27 -6.71
N SER A 55 -21.22 14.51 -7.47
CA SER A 55 -21.64 13.91 -8.74
C SER A 55 -22.35 12.56 -8.57
N ARG A 56 -22.35 12.00 -7.35
CA ARG A 56 -23.02 10.73 -7.03
C ARG A 56 -24.52 11.00 -7.02
N ARG A 57 -25.18 10.66 -8.12
CA ARG A 57 -26.64 10.54 -8.15
C ARG A 57 -27.01 9.41 -7.18
N GLN A 58 -27.95 9.67 -6.28
CA GLN A 58 -28.57 8.61 -5.48
C GLN A 58 -29.21 7.64 -6.48
N SER A 59 -28.54 6.53 -6.77
CA SER A 59 -29.17 5.36 -7.35
C SER A 59 -29.96 4.72 -6.23
N ASP A 60 -31.25 4.48 -6.44
CA ASP A 60 -32.20 3.83 -5.53
C ASP A 60 -31.83 2.35 -5.18
N ASP A 61 -30.55 1.96 -5.28
CA ASP A 61 -30.03 0.60 -5.14
C ASP A 61 -29.12 0.42 -3.90
N ASP A 62 -28.99 1.43 -3.02
CA ASP A 62 -28.23 1.31 -1.76
C ASP A 62 -29.06 0.66 -0.61
N ASP A 63 -30.17 -0.04 -0.91
CA ASP A 63 -31.05 -0.72 0.06
C ASP A 63 -30.97 -2.27 0.06
N ASP A 64 -30.06 -2.93 -0.67
CA ASP A 64 -29.99 -4.41 -0.65
C ASP A 64 -28.58 -5.01 -0.54
N THR A 65 -27.90 -4.76 0.59
CA THR A 65 -26.91 -5.73 1.09
C THR A 65 -26.83 -5.74 2.61
N GLY A 66 -27.86 -6.30 3.25
CA GLY A 66 -27.78 -6.76 4.64
C GLY A 66 -26.79 -7.93 4.78
N PRO A 67 -26.11 -8.09 5.94
CA PRO A 67 -25.07 -9.10 6.09
C PRO A 67 -25.66 -10.50 6.19
N SER A 68 -25.61 -11.28 5.12
CA SER A 68 -25.91 -12.71 5.14
C SER A 68 -24.65 -13.53 5.42
N ASN A 69 -24.34 -13.69 6.71
CA ASN A 69 -23.60 -14.87 7.16
C ASN A 69 -24.47 -15.62 8.16
N ALA A 70 -25.22 -16.60 7.65
CA ALA A 70 -25.83 -17.65 8.46
C ALA A 70 -25.93 -18.93 7.62
N SER A 71 -25.43 -20.02 8.21
CA SER A 71 -25.36 -21.42 7.77
C SER A 71 -24.08 -21.83 7.06
#